data_AF-A0A1H1WSJ6-F1
#
_entry.id   AF-A0A1H1WSJ6-F1
#
_cell.length_a   1.000
_cell.length_b   1.000
_cell.length_c   1.000
_cell.angle_alpha   90.00
_cell.angle_beta   90.00
_cell.angle_gamma   90.00
#
_symmetry.space_group_name_H-M   'P 1'
#
loop_
_entity.id
_entity.type
_entity.pdbx_description
1 polymer ?
#
loop_
_entity_poly.entity_id
_entity_poly.type
_entity_poly.pdbx_seq_one_letter_code
_entity_poly.pdbx_strand_id
1 'polypeptide(L)'
;MSTLNTFALPALPATVSPSFTPRSGPLDKSFGTQGVAQAYFAGSVSSLSEDIALDTQGRILVAAKVCDARGSRFGLARMLADGSADLTFGEHGSVIDTFAHGFEATGGKVRMLPDGRILLAGLHYENAHRTLPALALFDADGKPDLSFGDNGRQVIRLPGNLSMGSRDAWLPPGVPGAEACDVAVQDDGRILLIANHHFELADHAGMLIRLMPNGSLDDTFNGRGFVMIRHLLLNTWLSSLLLQKDGRIVVAGSIDLPQEGLLARYLPDGRLDECFAVDGFMAFKAENKSVQVSRVLEAPEALQCFGSGRDPIRCLTFSLHSNGRPDIHRQGGQPQLLQIGHSGCQWSTAQRLPDGRMIAAGATIGGVEADFIVARYLSDGRLDPAFGDGHGWLRTRLGRSLDSASSLAVQADGGILVGGFSLDGNYRAVVVRYLDH
;
A
#
# COMPACT_ATOMS: atom_id res chain seq x y z
N MET A 1 42.46 -0.25 -77.23
CA MET A 1 41.15 -0.79 -76.80
C MET A 1 41.37 -2.17 -76.19
N SER A 2 40.59 -2.54 -75.17
CA SER A 2 40.69 -3.75 -74.29
C SER A 2 41.48 -3.51 -72.99
N THR A 3 40.87 -2.90 -71.96
CA THR A 3 40.17 -3.51 -70.80
C THR A 3 41.09 -4.21 -69.78
N LEU A 4 41.42 -3.50 -68.69
CA LEU A 4 41.92 -4.07 -67.44
C LEU A 4 40.77 -4.13 -66.43
N ASN A 5 40.37 -5.35 -66.06
CA ASN A 5 39.37 -5.63 -65.02
C ASN A 5 39.95 -5.34 -63.64
N THR A 6 39.27 -4.50 -62.86
CA THR A 6 39.57 -4.27 -61.44
C THR A 6 38.73 -5.24 -60.61
N PHE A 7 39.39 -6.13 -59.85
CA PHE A 7 38.73 -7.00 -58.87
C PHE A 7 38.40 -6.18 -57.61
N ALA A 8 37.13 -6.10 -57.24
CA ALA A 8 36.67 -5.53 -55.97
C ALA A 8 36.72 -6.60 -54.86
N LEU A 9 37.27 -6.24 -53.70
CA LEU A 9 37.29 -7.06 -52.49
C LEU A 9 35.87 -7.15 -51.87
N PRO A 10 35.49 -8.29 -51.25
CA PRO A 10 34.19 -8.43 -50.61
C PRO A 10 34.11 -7.58 -49.33
N ALA A 11 32.98 -6.91 -49.15
CA ALA A 11 32.68 -6.13 -47.95
C ALA A 11 32.54 -7.05 -46.73
N LEU A 12 33.17 -6.66 -45.61
CA LEU A 12 33.00 -7.30 -44.31
C LEU A 12 31.54 -7.16 -43.84
N PRO A 13 30.96 -8.18 -43.15
CA PRO A 13 29.62 -8.07 -42.62
C PRO A 13 29.55 -6.98 -41.56
N ALA A 14 28.51 -6.17 -41.63
CA ALA A 14 28.21 -5.13 -40.65
C ALA A 14 28.15 -5.76 -39.26
N THR A 15 28.98 -5.27 -38.35
CA THR A 15 28.88 -5.57 -36.92
C THR A 15 27.49 -5.14 -36.44
N VAL A 16 26.67 -6.09 -36.04
CA VAL A 16 25.45 -5.83 -35.29
C VAL A 16 25.89 -5.22 -33.96
N SER A 17 25.72 -3.92 -33.82
CA SER A 17 25.79 -3.27 -32.50
C SER A 17 24.82 -4.00 -31.58
N PRO A 18 25.21 -4.44 -30.37
CA PRO A 18 24.24 -4.99 -29.44
C PRO A 18 23.18 -3.91 -29.23
N SER A 19 21.94 -4.23 -29.58
CA SER A 19 20.79 -3.44 -29.19
C SER A 19 20.86 -3.32 -27.66
N PHE A 20 21.11 -2.11 -27.16
CA PHE A 20 20.87 -1.81 -25.76
C PHE A 20 19.36 -1.99 -25.54
N THR A 21 18.97 -3.18 -25.09
CA THR A 21 17.70 -3.32 -24.38
C THR A 21 17.79 -2.35 -23.21
N PRO A 22 16.91 -1.35 -23.11
CA PRO A 22 16.91 -0.47 -21.96
C PRO A 22 16.78 -1.35 -20.70
N ARG A 23 17.56 -1.01 -19.67
CA ARG A 23 17.51 -1.74 -18.41
C ARG A 23 16.13 -1.50 -17.80
N SER A 24 15.44 -2.56 -17.44
CA SER A 24 14.18 -2.49 -16.71
C SER A 24 14.44 -2.36 -15.23
N GLY A 25 13.72 -1.44 -14.59
CA GLY A 25 13.85 -1.20 -13.17
C GLY A 25 14.95 -0.24 -12.67
N PRO A 26 15.77 0.47 -13.46
CA PRO A 26 16.64 1.48 -12.86
C PRO A 26 15.81 2.64 -12.33
N LEU A 27 16.39 3.33 -11.34
CA LEU A 27 15.88 4.60 -10.84
C LEU A 27 15.79 5.61 -11.99
N ASP A 28 14.65 6.29 -12.11
CA ASP A 28 14.51 7.36 -13.09
C ASP A 28 15.17 8.65 -12.60
N LYS A 29 16.36 8.94 -13.10
CA LYS A 29 17.14 10.11 -12.68
C LYS A 29 16.51 11.47 -13.06
N SER A 30 15.49 11.50 -13.93
CA SER A 30 14.80 12.73 -14.30
C SER A 30 13.75 13.16 -13.28
N PHE A 31 13.34 12.27 -12.37
CA PHE A 31 12.38 12.55 -11.32
C PHE A 31 13.04 13.15 -10.08
N GLY A 32 12.49 14.22 -9.54
CA GLY A 32 12.99 14.89 -8.34
C GLY A 32 14.50 15.18 -8.41
N THR A 33 15.22 14.82 -7.35
CA THR A 33 16.68 14.84 -7.31
C THR A 33 17.22 13.43 -7.50
N GLN A 34 17.70 13.13 -8.70
CA GLN A 34 18.30 11.82 -9.05
C GLN A 34 17.34 10.64 -8.76
N GLY A 35 16.05 10.79 -9.08
CA GLY A 35 15.03 9.75 -8.92
C GLY A 35 14.33 9.70 -7.57
N VAL A 36 14.67 10.62 -6.67
CA VAL A 36 14.09 10.73 -5.33
C VAL A 36 13.52 12.14 -5.15
N ALA A 37 12.28 12.22 -4.69
CA ALA A 37 11.64 13.47 -4.33
C ALA A 37 11.17 13.42 -2.88
N GLN A 38 11.41 14.50 -2.14
CA GLN A 38 10.94 14.63 -0.76
C GLN A 38 9.60 15.36 -0.75
N ALA A 39 8.60 14.80 -0.07
CA ALA A 39 7.35 15.51 0.17
C ALA A 39 7.57 16.59 1.24
N TYR A 40 7.19 17.82 0.93
CA TYR A 40 7.38 18.95 1.83
C TYR A 40 6.12 19.23 2.66
N PHE A 41 6.31 19.28 3.98
CA PHE A 41 5.28 19.65 4.96
C PHE A 41 5.83 20.81 5.78
N ALA A 42 5.32 22.03 5.53
CA ALA A 42 5.83 23.25 6.14
C ALA A 42 5.79 23.20 7.67
N GLY A 43 6.91 23.55 8.32
CA GLY A 43 7.02 23.56 9.78
C GLY A 43 7.12 22.19 10.46
N SER A 44 7.16 21.09 9.70
CA SER A 44 7.31 19.74 10.24
C SER A 44 8.76 19.44 10.67
N VAL A 45 8.90 18.76 11.81
CA VAL A 45 10.17 18.20 12.26
C VAL A 45 10.39 16.79 11.71
N SER A 46 9.31 16.07 11.42
CA SER A 46 9.33 14.70 10.93
C SER A 46 8.09 14.42 10.07
N SER A 47 8.23 13.56 9.06
CA SER A 47 7.16 13.14 8.16
C SER A 47 7.37 11.69 7.71
N LEU A 48 6.31 10.88 7.73
CA LEU A 48 6.31 9.48 7.32
C LEU A 48 5.20 9.30 6.28
N SER A 49 5.56 9.01 5.02
CA SER A 49 4.54 8.72 3.99
C SER A 49 3.97 7.31 4.20
N GLU A 50 2.65 7.21 4.25
CA GLU A 50 1.93 5.95 4.40
C GLU A 50 1.20 5.52 3.12
N ASP A 51 0.88 6.49 2.25
CA ASP A 51 0.24 6.22 0.97
C ASP A 51 0.50 7.29 -0.08
N ILE A 52 0.50 6.88 -1.35
CA ILE A 52 0.50 7.79 -2.49
C ILE A 52 -0.64 7.44 -3.45
N ALA A 53 -1.19 8.46 -4.10
CA ALA A 53 -2.18 8.29 -5.17
C ALA A 53 -1.88 9.24 -6.32
N LEU A 54 -2.34 8.88 -7.52
CA LEU A 54 -2.29 9.75 -8.67
C LEU A 54 -3.65 10.39 -8.92
N ASP A 55 -3.64 11.64 -9.35
CA ASP A 55 -4.82 12.26 -9.94
C ASP A 55 -4.89 12.04 -11.46
N THR A 56 -5.96 12.53 -12.07
CA THR A 56 -6.20 12.41 -13.52
C THR A 56 -5.19 13.19 -14.38
N GLN A 57 -4.42 14.10 -13.79
CA GLN A 57 -3.35 14.85 -14.44
C GLN A 57 -1.97 14.21 -14.22
N GLY A 58 -1.89 13.09 -13.49
CA GLY A 58 -0.63 12.43 -13.14
C GLY A 58 0.15 13.12 -12.03
N ARG A 59 -0.45 14.08 -11.32
CA ARG A 59 0.11 14.65 -10.09
C ARG A 59 0.00 13.64 -8.96
N ILE A 60 0.92 13.74 -8.01
CA ILE A 60 1.10 12.76 -6.94
C ILE A 60 0.56 13.36 -5.64
N LEU A 61 -0.40 12.69 -5.02
CA LEU A 61 -0.85 12.95 -3.67
C LEU A 61 -0.07 12.08 -2.69
N VAL A 62 0.34 12.66 -1.56
CA VAL A 62 1.13 11.98 -0.52
C VAL A 62 0.41 12.13 0.82
N ALA A 63 -0.08 11.02 1.38
CA ALA A 63 -0.62 10.95 2.73
C ALA A 63 0.49 10.60 3.72
N ALA A 64 0.56 11.34 4.82
CA ALA A 64 1.63 11.16 5.79
C ALA A 64 1.19 11.34 7.25
N LYS A 65 1.94 10.73 8.15
CA LYS A 65 2.06 11.17 9.54
C LYS A 65 3.06 12.31 9.60
N VAL A 66 2.65 13.48 10.09
CA VAL A 66 3.51 14.65 10.19
C VAL A 66 3.63 15.05 11.65
N CYS A 67 4.85 15.19 12.16
CA CYS A 67 5.08 15.72 13.51
C CYS A 67 5.57 17.16 13.42
N ASP A 68 4.98 18.04 14.22
CA ASP A 68 5.42 19.42 14.43
C ASP A 68 5.49 19.74 15.93
N ALA A 69 5.75 21.01 16.28
CA ALA A 69 5.83 21.44 17.68
C ALA A 69 4.53 21.23 18.49
N ARG A 70 3.41 20.95 17.82
CA ARG A 70 2.08 20.76 18.42
C ARG A 70 1.69 19.28 18.53
N GLY A 71 2.55 18.35 18.08
CA GLY A 71 2.30 16.91 18.10
C GLY A 71 2.15 16.27 16.72
N SER A 72 1.64 15.04 16.68
CA SER A 72 1.36 14.30 15.45
C SER A 72 0.08 14.80 14.77
N ARG A 73 0.13 14.98 13.46
CA ARG A 73 -0.93 15.47 12.58
C ARG A 73 -1.02 14.59 11.34
N PHE A 74 -2.16 14.61 10.67
CA PHE A 74 -2.19 14.09 9.31
C PHE A 74 -1.58 15.13 8.36
N GLY A 75 -0.88 14.65 7.34
CA GLY A 75 -0.37 15.43 6.22
C GLY A 75 -0.97 14.94 4.92
N LEU A 76 -1.33 15.87 4.04
CA LEU A 76 -1.66 15.62 2.64
C LEU A 76 -0.89 16.61 1.78
N ALA A 77 0.10 16.15 1.02
CA ALA A 77 0.87 16.99 0.10
C ALA A 77 0.55 16.65 -1.36
N ARG A 78 0.75 17.61 -2.26
CA ARG A 78 0.67 17.37 -3.71
C ARG A 78 1.99 17.71 -4.39
N MET A 79 2.40 16.84 -5.29
CA MET A 79 3.60 16.97 -6.12
C MET A 79 3.20 16.87 -7.59
N LEU A 80 3.97 17.50 -8.48
CA LEU A 80 3.82 17.34 -9.91
C LEU A 80 4.35 15.96 -10.35
N ALA A 81 4.04 15.58 -11.60
CA ALA A 81 4.42 14.28 -12.15
C ALA A 81 5.95 14.05 -12.19
N ASP A 82 6.74 15.13 -12.19
CA ASP A 82 8.20 15.12 -12.16
C ASP A 82 8.79 15.06 -10.72
N GLY A 83 7.95 15.05 -9.69
CA GLY A 83 8.36 15.00 -8.29
C GLY A 83 8.64 16.37 -7.66
N SER A 84 8.51 17.48 -8.38
CA SER A 84 8.55 18.82 -7.77
C SER A 84 7.27 19.10 -6.97
N ALA A 85 7.34 20.00 -5.97
CA ALA A 85 6.17 20.33 -5.16
C ALA A 85 5.14 21.17 -5.94
N ASP A 86 3.85 20.84 -5.84
CA ASP A 86 2.77 21.67 -6.37
C ASP A 86 2.34 22.70 -5.33
N LEU A 87 2.96 23.89 -5.35
CA LEU A 87 2.73 24.94 -4.36
C LEU A 87 1.32 25.55 -4.39
N THR A 88 0.48 25.19 -5.37
CA THR A 88 -0.91 25.67 -5.46
C THR A 88 -1.88 24.90 -4.58
N PHE A 89 -1.46 23.74 -4.07
CA PHE A 89 -2.29 22.87 -3.23
C PHE A 89 -2.25 23.25 -1.76
N GLY A 90 -3.40 23.30 -1.09
CA GLY A 90 -3.51 23.60 0.33
C GLY A 90 -2.77 24.89 0.70
N GLU A 91 -1.95 24.83 1.74
CA GLU A 91 -1.04 25.90 2.14
C GLU A 91 0.38 25.58 1.66
N HIS A 92 0.82 26.23 0.58
CA HIS A 92 2.16 26.08 0.00
C HIS A 92 2.53 24.62 -0.36
N GLY A 93 1.57 23.88 -0.89
CA GLY A 93 1.73 22.52 -1.40
C GLY A 93 1.29 21.40 -0.46
N SER A 94 0.82 21.73 0.74
CA SER A 94 0.37 20.73 1.71
C SER A 94 -0.78 21.19 2.60
N VAL A 95 -1.49 20.22 3.16
CA VAL A 95 -2.45 20.37 4.25
C VAL A 95 -1.88 19.61 5.44
N ILE A 96 -1.78 20.27 6.60
CA ILE A 96 -1.33 19.66 7.85
C ILE A 96 -2.37 19.98 8.93
N ASP A 97 -3.15 18.97 9.34
CA ASP A 97 -4.22 19.21 10.29
C ASP A 97 -4.58 17.94 11.10
N THR A 98 -5.71 18.01 11.80
CA THR A 98 -6.24 17.02 12.74
C THR A 98 -7.70 16.76 12.40
N PHE A 99 -8.19 15.57 12.76
CA PHE A 99 -9.60 15.22 12.50
C PHE A 99 -10.55 15.90 13.49
N ALA A 100 -10.06 16.26 14.68
CA ALA A 100 -10.79 17.06 15.65
C ALA A 100 -9.79 17.92 16.45
N HIS A 101 -10.24 19.12 16.82
CA HIS A 101 -9.40 20.11 17.49
C HIS A 101 -8.86 19.59 18.84
N GLY A 102 -7.57 19.82 19.09
CA GLY A 102 -6.91 19.48 20.37
C GLY A 102 -6.41 18.03 20.46
N PHE A 103 -6.56 17.23 19.40
CA PHE A 103 -6.11 15.84 19.36
C PHE A 103 -5.01 15.63 18.33
N GLU A 104 -4.24 14.57 18.50
CA GLU A 104 -3.26 14.16 17.51
C GLU A 104 -3.91 13.31 16.41
N ALA A 105 -3.25 13.24 15.25
CA ALA A 105 -3.71 12.48 14.11
C ALA A 105 -2.54 11.90 13.29
N THR A 106 -2.87 11.01 12.37
CA THR A 106 -1.99 10.53 11.31
C THR A 106 -2.77 10.35 10.01
N GLY A 107 -2.15 10.62 8.86
CA GLY A 107 -2.69 10.27 7.55
C GLY A 107 -2.16 8.89 7.14
N GLY A 108 -3.04 8.00 6.69
CA GLY A 108 -2.71 6.60 6.42
C GLY A 108 -2.95 6.16 4.97
N LYS A 109 -4.07 6.57 4.36
CA LYS A 109 -4.44 6.23 2.97
C LYS A 109 -5.05 7.42 2.27
N VAL A 110 -4.76 7.55 0.98
CA VAL A 110 -5.36 8.59 0.13
C VAL A 110 -6.01 7.96 -1.09
N ARG A 111 -7.20 8.44 -1.45
CA ARG A 111 -7.92 8.04 -2.65
C ARG A 111 -8.37 9.28 -3.39
N MET A 112 -8.10 9.30 -4.69
CA MET A 112 -8.74 10.22 -5.62
C MET A 112 -10.12 9.64 -5.98
N LEU A 113 -11.18 10.40 -5.74
CA LEU A 113 -12.54 10.02 -6.11
C LEU A 113 -12.81 10.37 -7.58
N PRO A 114 -13.77 9.69 -8.24
CA PRO A 114 -14.09 9.96 -9.65
C PRO A 114 -14.53 11.39 -9.96
N ASP A 115 -15.06 12.11 -8.96
CA ASP A 115 -15.48 13.50 -9.06
C ASP A 115 -14.35 14.52 -8.81
N GLY A 116 -13.12 14.05 -8.59
CA GLY A 116 -11.94 14.88 -8.35
C GLY A 116 -11.74 15.29 -6.89
N ARG A 117 -12.62 14.86 -5.96
CA ARG A 117 -12.39 15.03 -4.52
C ARG A 117 -11.34 14.05 -4.01
N ILE A 118 -10.71 14.41 -2.89
CA ILE A 118 -9.64 13.64 -2.27
C ILE A 118 -10.13 13.12 -0.92
N LEU A 119 -10.21 11.81 -0.78
CA LEU A 119 -10.52 11.15 0.49
C LEU A 119 -9.22 10.75 1.18
N LEU A 120 -9.00 11.28 2.38
CA LEU A 120 -7.90 10.90 3.26
C LEU A 120 -8.47 10.04 4.40
N ALA A 121 -7.93 8.85 4.59
CA ALA A 121 -8.18 8.02 5.76
C ALA A 121 -6.94 7.97 6.65
N GLY A 122 -7.17 7.89 7.96
CA GLY A 122 -6.10 7.89 8.94
C GLY A 122 -6.62 7.51 10.31
N LEU A 123 -5.85 7.90 11.33
CA LEU A 123 -6.22 7.66 12.73
C LEU A 123 -6.26 8.97 13.50
N HIS A 124 -7.21 9.02 14.42
CA HIS A 124 -7.41 10.06 15.41
C HIS A 124 -7.04 9.50 16.79
N TYR A 125 -6.15 10.20 17.49
CA TYR A 125 -5.65 9.77 18.79
C TYR A 125 -6.30 10.61 19.89
N GLU A 126 -7.24 10.02 20.64
CA GLU A 126 -7.83 10.68 21.80
C GLU A 126 -6.89 10.67 23.01
N ASN A 127 -6.16 9.56 23.17
CA ASN A 127 -5.12 9.36 24.17
C ASN A 127 -4.26 8.14 23.77
N ALA A 128 -3.30 7.75 24.61
CA ALA A 128 -2.40 6.63 24.36
C ALA A 128 -3.10 5.26 24.21
N HIS A 129 -4.34 5.13 24.67
CA HIS A 129 -5.09 3.87 24.69
C HIS A 129 -6.36 3.92 23.85
N ARG A 130 -6.62 5.03 23.14
CA ARG A 130 -7.83 5.19 22.34
C ARG A 130 -7.53 5.87 21.01
N THR A 131 -7.38 5.01 20.02
CA THR A 131 -7.20 5.34 18.61
C THR A 131 -8.47 5.00 17.85
N LEU A 132 -8.93 5.95 17.03
CA LEU A 132 -10.15 5.85 16.24
C LEU A 132 -9.81 6.02 14.75
N PRO A 133 -10.39 5.21 13.85
CA PRO A 133 -10.31 5.51 12.44
C PRO A 133 -11.01 6.84 12.14
N ALA A 134 -10.44 7.62 11.23
CA ALA A 134 -10.98 8.92 10.86
C ALA A 134 -10.79 9.20 9.36
N LEU A 135 -11.71 9.97 8.79
CA LEU A 135 -11.70 10.39 7.40
C LEU A 135 -11.71 11.92 7.30
N ALA A 136 -11.09 12.44 6.26
CA ALA A 136 -11.24 13.83 5.84
C ALA A 136 -11.46 13.85 4.32
N LEU A 137 -12.39 14.69 3.88
CA LEU A 137 -12.68 14.88 2.46
C LEU A 137 -12.25 16.28 2.05
N PHE A 138 -11.51 16.37 0.94
CA PHE A 138 -11.03 17.61 0.39
C PHE A 138 -11.49 17.78 -1.05
N ASP A 139 -11.59 19.01 -1.50
CA ASP A 139 -11.67 19.33 -2.92
C ASP A 139 -10.33 19.09 -3.62
N ALA A 140 -10.30 19.32 -4.93
CA ALA A 140 -9.10 19.15 -5.73
C ALA A 140 -7.96 20.09 -5.31
N ASP A 141 -8.21 21.22 -4.65
CA ASP A 141 -7.19 22.17 -4.21
C ASP A 141 -6.74 21.96 -2.76
N GLY A 142 -7.28 20.94 -2.08
CA GLY A 142 -6.92 20.59 -0.71
C GLY A 142 -7.71 21.35 0.35
N LYS A 143 -8.81 22.01 -0.02
CA LYS A 143 -9.73 22.63 0.95
C LYS A 143 -10.73 21.59 1.46
N PRO A 144 -11.07 21.59 2.76
CA PRO A 144 -12.06 20.66 3.30
C PRO A 144 -13.43 20.79 2.62
N ASP A 145 -14.02 19.66 2.22
CA ASP A 145 -15.40 19.60 1.73
C ASP A 145 -16.37 19.62 2.92
N LEU A 146 -16.93 20.79 3.20
CA LEU A 146 -17.76 21.03 4.38
C LEU A 146 -19.08 20.22 4.40
N SER A 147 -19.45 19.56 3.30
CA SER A 147 -20.63 18.69 3.26
C SER A 147 -20.39 17.30 3.88
N PHE A 148 -19.12 16.95 4.15
CA PHE A 148 -18.73 15.65 4.68
C PHE A 148 -18.53 15.68 6.19
N GLY A 149 -19.21 14.78 6.91
CA GLY A 149 -19.09 14.65 8.36
C GLY A 149 -19.28 15.97 9.12
N ASP A 150 -18.39 16.22 10.08
CA ASP A 150 -18.23 17.48 10.80
C ASP A 150 -17.22 18.38 10.06
N ASN A 151 -17.72 19.28 9.21
CA ASN A 151 -16.95 20.30 8.50
C ASN A 151 -15.76 19.74 7.69
N GLY A 152 -16.02 18.65 6.94
CA GLY A 152 -15.04 17.98 6.09
C GLY A 152 -14.28 16.83 6.74
N ARG A 153 -14.58 16.52 8.00
CA ARG A 153 -13.91 15.45 8.76
C ARG A 153 -14.92 14.56 9.45
N GLN A 154 -14.58 13.28 9.60
CA GLN A 154 -15.41 12.32 10.30
C GLN A 154 -14.54 11.41 11.16
N VAL A 155 -14.64 11.54 12.47
CA VAL A 155 -14.09 10.56 13.42
C VAL A 155 -15.11 9.44 13.56
N ILE A 156 -14.73 8.21 13.21
CA ILE A 156 -15.64 7.07 13.28
C ILE A 156 -15.66 6.52 14.70
N ARG A 157 -16.88 6.43 15.25
CA ARG A 157 -17.16 5.83 16.56
C ARG A 157 -18.19 4.75 16.38
N LEU A 158 -17.80 3.52 16.66
CA LEU A 158 -18.72 2.39 16.58
C LEU A 158 -19.60 2.33 17.85
N PRO A 159 -20.89 1.97 17.71
CA PRO A 159 -21.79 1.75 18.83
C PRO A 159 -21.21 0.76 19.85
N GLY A 160 -21.61 0.87 21.12
CA GLY A 160 -21.19 -0.07 22.18
C GLY A 160 -19.74 0.12 22.63
N ASN A 161 -19.12 1.28 22.35
CA ASN A 161 -17.74 1.59 22.70
C ASN A 161 -16.70 0.63 22.10
N LEU A 162 -17.03 0.04 20.94
CA LEU A 162 -16.20 -0.92 20.20
C LEU A 162 -14.98 -0.27 19.52
N SER A 163 -14.69 1.00 19.84
CA SER A 163 -13.60 1.76 19.25
C SER A 163 -12.52 2.08 20.29
N MET A 164 -11.74 1.06 20.65
CA MET A 164 -10.56 1.20 21.51
C MET A 164 -9.32 0.67 20.77
N GLY A 165 -8.80 1.41 19.80
CA GLY A 165 -7.47 1.08 19.25
C GLY A 165 -6.38 1.46 20.26
N SER A 166 -5.33 0.65 20.42
CA SER A 166 -4.14 1.07 21.16
C SER A 166 -3.27 1.95 20.28
N ARG A 167 -2.70 3.03 20.84
CA ARG A 167 -1.63 3.74 20.15
C ARG A 167 -0.33 2.97 20.35
N ASP A 168 0.33 2.60 19.26
CA ASP A 168 1.65 2.00 19.37
C ASP A 168 2.72 3.10 19.40
N ALA A 169 3.28 3.32 20.59
CA ALA A 169 4.35 4.30 20.77
C ALA A 169 5.75 3.72 20.48
N TRP A 170 5.89 2.40 20.31
CA TRP A 170 7.19 1.72 20.28
C TRP A 170 7.45 0.88 19.02
N LEU A 171 6.43 0.54 18.21
CA LEU A 171 6.69 -0.12 16.94
C LEU A 171 7.44 0.83 16.00
N PRO A 172 8.61 0.41 15.46
CA PRO A 172 9.21 1.13 14.35
C PRO A 172 8.20 1.17 13.19
N PRO A 173 8.10 2.28 12.44
CA PRO A 173 7.22 2.34 11.28
C PRO A 173 7.53 1.19 10.31
N GLY A 174 6.50 0.46 9.88
CA GLY A 174 6.64 -0.72 9.00
C GLY A 174 6.35 -2.09 9.63
N VAL A 175 5.88 -2.18 10.89
CA VAL A 175 5.26 -3.41 11.41
C VAL A 175 3.74 -3.33 11.18
N PRO A 176 3.16 -4.11 10.23
CA PRO A 176 1.74 -4.02 9.94
C PRO A 176 0.92 -4.65 11.09
N GLY A 177 -0.21 -4.04 11.46
CA GLY A 177 -1.27 -4.71 12.22
C GLY A 177 -1.92 -3.88 13.33
N ALA A 178 -1.19 -3.16 14.17
CA ALA A 178 -1.83 -2.49 15.33
C ALA A 178 -2.62 -1.23 14.93
N GLU A 179 -2.05 -0.42 14.03
CA GLU A 179 -2.59 0.87 13.58
C GLU A 179 -2.95 0.86 12.09
N ALA A 180 -3.27 -0.30 11.52
CA ALA A 180 -3.59 -0.38 10.10
C ALA A 180 -4.99 0.20 9.80
N CYS A 181 -5.06 1.04 8.77
CA CYS A 181 -6.28 1.62 8.22
C CYS A 181 -6.18 1.51 6.69
N ASP A 182 -7.10 0.79 6.05
CA ASP A 182 -7.24 0.72 4.60
C ASP A 182 -8.65 1.10 4.18
N VAL A 183 -8.77 1.74 3.01
CA VAL A 183 -10.02 2.34 2.53
C VAL A 183 -10.24 2.02 1.05
N ALA A 184 -11.50 1.73 0.72
CA ALA A 184 -11.99 1.67 -0.65
C ALA A 184 -13.35 2.36 -0.76
N VAL A 185 -13.69 2.82 -1.95
CA VAL A 185 -14.97 3.48 -2.23
C VAL A 185 -15.69 2.64 -3.28
N GLN A 186 -16.95 2.32 -3.01
CA GLN A 186 -17.83 1.59 -3.91
C GLN A 186 -18.36 2.53 -5.00
N ASP A 187 -18.85 1.98 -6.12
CA ASP A 187 -19.35 2.77 -7.26
C ASP A 187 -20.53 3.69 -6.91
N ASP A 188 -21.27 3.37 -5.85
CA ASP A 188 -22.36 4.18 -5.30
C ASP A 188 -21.90 5.28 -4.33
N GLY A 189 -20.58 5.44 -4.14
CA GLY A 189 -19.97 6.40 -3.24
C GLY A 189 -19.90 5.97 -1.78
N ARG A 190 -20.40 4.79 -1.40
CA ARG A 190 -20.22 4.26 -0.04
C ARG A 190 -18.75 3.96 0.22
N ILE A 191 -18.31 4.19 1.45
CA ILE A 191 -16.91 4.09 1.85
C ILE A 191 -16.75 2.86 2.72
N LEU A 192 -15.84 1.97 2.33
CA LEU A 192 -15.42 0.80 3.10
C LEU A 192 -14.10 1.11 3.80
N LEU A 193 -14.00 0.72 5.06
CA LEU A 193 -12.87 1.00 5.92
C LEU A 193 -12.53 -0.23 6.75
N ILE A 194 -11.24 -0.58 6.85
CA ILE A 194 -10.78 -1.49 7.89
C ILE A 194 -10.08 -0.74 9.01
N ALA A 195 -10.26 -1.22 10.24
CA ALA A 195 -9.53 -0.77 11.41
C ALA A 195 -9.32 -1.94 12.37
N ASN A 196 -8.19 -1.98 13.06
CA ASN A 196 -7.95 -2.96 14.11
C ASN A 196 -8.24 -2.35 15.47
N HIS A 197 -9.10 -3.01 16.24
CA HIS A 197 -9.51 -2.56 17.57
C HIS A 197 -9.13 -3.58 18.64
N HIS A 198 -8.78 -3.06 19.81
CA HIS A 198 -8.56 -3.82 21.03
C HIS A 198 -9.87 -3.79 21.85
N PHE A 199 -10.30 -4.92 22.41
CA PHE A 199 -11.58 -4.98 23.14
C PHE A 199 -11.38 -5.13 24.65
N GLU A 200 -10.39 -5.91 25.09
CA GLU A 200 -9.94 -6.06 26.49
C GLU A 200 -8.49 -6.58 26.48
N LEU A 201 -7.76 -6.57 27.62
CA LEU A 201 -6.30 -6.79 27.88
C LEU A 201 -5.47 -7.79 27.01
N ALA A 202 -6.03 -8.51 26.05
CA ALA A 202 -5.30 -9.20 24.97
C ALA A 202 -6.11 -9.47 23.67
N ASP A 203 -7.37 -9.04 23.54
CA ASP A 203 -8.27 -9.42 22.44
C ASP A 203 -8.31 -8.39 21.31
N HIS A 204 -7.84 -8.77 20.13
CA HIS A 204 -7.75 -7.92 18.94
C HIS A 204 -8.70 -8.43 17.86
N ALA A 205 -9.56 -7.55 17.34
CA ALA A 205 -10.37 -7.87 16.18
C ALA A 205 -10.23 -6.84 15.07
N GLY A 206 -10.19 -7.35 13.85
CA GLY A 206 -10.34 -6.54 12.65
C GLY A 206 -11.79 -6.15 12.48
N MET A 207 -12.03 -4.89 12.15
CA MET A 207 -13.37 -4.37 11.84
C MET A 207 -13.42 -4.00 10.37
N LEU A 208 -14.50 -4.40 9.70
CA LEU A 208 -14.89 -3.88 8.39
C LEU A 208 -16.10 -2.98 8.58
N ILE A 209 -15.95 -1.70 8.26
CA ILE A 209 -16.94 -0.65 8.51
C ILE A 209 -17.39 -0.11 7.15
N ARG A 210 -18.69 0.13 6.99
CA ARG A 210 -19.22 0.85 5.84
C ARG A 210 -19.87 2.16 6.26
N LEU A 211 -19.53 3.21 5.54
CA LEU A 211 -20.08 4.55 5.71
C LEU A 211 -20.82 4.97 4.45
N MET A 212 -21.79 5.84 4.63
CA MET A 212 -22.45 6.60 3.58
C MET A 212 -21.48 7.62 2.95
N PRO A 213 -21.75 8.12 1.73
CA PRO A 213 -20.90 9.12 1.08
C PRO A 213 -20.68 10.41 1.89
N ASN A 214 -21.60 10.72 2.82
CA ASN A 214 -21.49 11.87 3.73
C ASN A 214 -20.67 11.58 5.00
N GLY A 215 -20.12 10.37 5.15
CA GLY A 215 -19.32 9.94 6.31
C GLY A 215 -20.12 9.31 7.45
N SER A 216 -21.46 9.37 7.45
CA SER A 216 -22.27 8.70 8.48
C SER A 216 -22.21 7.17 8.36
N LEU A 217 -22.41 6.45 9.46
CA LEU A 217 -22.41 4.98 9.46
C LEU A 217 -23.57 4.44 8.61
N ASP A 218 -23.31 3.44 7.75
CA ASP A 218 -24.35 2.83 6.92
C ASP A 218 -24.97 1.60 7.61
N ASP A 219 -26.01 1.82 8.42
CA ASP A 219 -26.68 0.76 9.19
C ASP A 219 -27.28 -0.38 8.34
N THR A 220 -27.38 -0.21 7.01
CA THR A 220 -27.81 -1.30 6.12
C THR A 220 -26.72 -2.37 5.91
N PHE A 221 -25.46 -2.05 6.17
CA PHE A 221 -24.34 -2.98 6.06
C PHE A 221 -24.32 -3.92 7.26
N ASN A 222 -24.49 -5.22 7.01
CA ASN A 222 -24.58 -6.25 8.06
C ASN A 222 -25.61 -5.91 9.17
N GLY A 223 -26.63 -5.10 8.84
CA GLY A 223 -27.67 -4.62 9.75
C GLY A 223 -27.23 -3.65 10.86
N ARG A 224 -25.97 -3.18 10.87
CA ARG A 224 -25.42 -2.31 11.93
C ARG A 224 -24.25 -1.40 11.51
N GLY A 225 -23.91 -1.38 10.22
CA GLY A 225 -22.80 -0.57 9.68
C GLY A 225 -21.41 -1.19 9.73
N PHE A 226 -21.25 -2.34 10.40
CA PHE A 226 -19.94 -2.97 10.52
C PHE A 226 -20.00 -4.48 10.75
N VAL A 227 -18.88 -5.12 10.43
CA VAL A 227 -18.58 -6.52 10.69
C VAL A 227 -17.37 -6.59 11.61
N MET A 228 -17.45 -7.45 12.63
CA MET A 228 -16.30 -7.83 13.44
C MET A 228 -15.75 -9.13 12.88
N ILE A 229 -14.50 -9.11 12.45
CA ILE A 229 -13.86 -10.19 11.72
C ILE A 229 -13.04 -10.99 12.71
N ARG A 230 -13.51 -12.21 12.98
CA ARG A 230 -12.83 -13.20 13.82
C ARG A 230 -12.94 -14.56 13.16
N HIS A 231 -11.83 -15.29 13.15
CA HIS A 231 -11.78 -16.68 12.73
C HIS A 231 -11.35 -17.53 13.93
N LEU A 232 -12.10 -18.58 14.26
CA LEU A 232 -11.81 -19.51 15.37
C LEU A 232 -11.61 -18.84 16.74
N LEU A 233 -12.24 -17.68 16.98
CA LEU A 233 -12.06 -16.86 18.19
C LEU A 233 -10.62 -16.37 18.42
N LEU A 234 -9.79 -16.39 17.37
CA LEU A 234 -8.40 -15.93 17.43
C LEU A 234 -8.32 -14.43 17.15
N ASN A 235 -7.30 -13.80 17.73
CA ASN A 235 -6.96 -12.42 17.47
C ASN A 235 -6.72 -12.21 15.98
N THR A 236 -7.28 -11.14 15.42
CA THR A 236 -7.23 -10.82 14.00
C THR A 236 -6.67 -9.42 13.78
N TRP A 237 -5.67 -9.31 12.91
CA TRP A 237 -5.08 -8.04 12.47
C TRP A 237 -5.19 -7.92 10.95
N LEU A 238 -5.97 -6.96 10.47
CA LEU A 238 -6.16 -6.70 9.05
C LEU A 238 -5.16 -5.67 8.53
N SER A 239 -4.70 -5.85 7.30
CA SER A 239 -3.76 -4.94 6.62
C SER A 239 -4.24 -4.52 5.24
N SER A 240 -5.13 -5.29 4.60
CA SER A 240 -5.58 -5.06 3.23
C SER A 240 -7.08 -5.14 3.11
N LEU A 241 -7.66 -4.17 2.41
CA LEU A 241 -9.04 -4.17 1.93
C LEU A 241 -9.02 -4.13 0.39
N LEU A 242 -9.62 -5.15 -0.23
CA LEU A 242 -9.81 -5.26 -1.67
C LEU A 242 -11.30 -5.29 -2.00
N LEU A 243 -11.77 -4.27 -2.72
CA LEU A 243 -13.09 -4.29 -3.35
C LEU A 243 -12.96 -4.95 -4.73
N GLN A 244 -13.62 -6.09 -4.92
CA GLN A 244 -13.65 -6.81 -6.19
C GLN A 244 -14.62 -6.14 -7.17
N LYS A 245 -14.43 -6.39 -8.47
CA LYS A 245 -15.31 -5.85 -9.53
C LYS A 245 -16.77 -6.25 -9.42
N ASP A 246 -17.05 -7.40 -8.81
CA ASP A 246 -18.42 -7.89 -8.56
C ASP A 246 -19.05 -7.30 -7.29
N GLY A 247 -18.35 -6.38 -6.62
CA GLY A 247 -18.76 -5.74 -5.38
C GLY A 247 -18.46 -6.55 -4.11
N ARG A 248 -17.94 -7.78 -4.22
CA ARG A 248 -17.49 -8.54 -3.05
C ARG A 248 -16.27 -7.87 -2.42
N ILE A 249 -16.10 -8.09 -1.13
CA ILE A 249 -15.08 -7.42 -0.31
C ILE A 249 -14.17 -8.49 0.25
N VAL A 250 -12.89 -8.46 -0.10
CA VAL A 250 -11.86 -9.32 0.47
C VAL A 250 -11.06 -8.50 1.47
N VAL A 251 -10.99 -8.97 2.71
CA VAL A 251 -10.05 -8.46 3.70
C VAL A 251 -8.93 -9.45 3.92
N ALA A 252 -7.74 -8.97 4.25
CA ALA A 252 -6.61 -9.83 4.54
C ALA A 252 -5.67 -9.26 5.59
N GLY A 253 -4.89 -10.15 6.20
CA GLY A 253 -3.95 -9.82 7.27
C GLY A 253 -3.37 -11.07 7.89
N SER A 254 -3.44 -11.16 9.22
CA SER A 254 -3.05 -12.34 9.99
C SER A 254 -4.01 -12.63 11.14
N ILE A 255 -3.97 -13.88 11.61
CA ILE A 255 -4.64 -14.36 12.83
C ILE A 255 -3.66 -15.07 13.75
N ASP A 256 -3.97 -15.13 15.04
CA ASP A 256 -3.26 -15.92 16.06
C ASP A 256 -1.81 -15.50 16.37
N LEU A 257 -1.27 -15.99 17.48
CA LEU A 257 0.14 -15.90 17.89
C LEU A 257 0.62 -17.32 18.28
N PRO A 258 1.36 -18.04 17.42
CA PRO A 258 2.04 -17.57 16.20
C PRO A 258 1.12 -17.36 14.99
N GLN A 259 1.42 -16.31 14.19
CA GLN A 259 0.55 -15.77 13.14
C GLN A 259 0.33 -16.71 11.93
N GLU A 260 -0.93 -16.96 11.56
CA GLU A 260 -1.30 -17.49 10.25
C GLU A 260 -1.76 -16.34 9.34
N GLY A 261 -1.50 -16.41 8.04
CA GLY A 261 -2.06 -15.47 7.08
C GLY A 261 -3.56 -15.68 6.97
N LEU A 262 -4.33 -14.59 6.93
CA LEU A 262 -5.79 -14.63 6.85
C LEU A 262 -6.27 -13.92 5.59
N LEU A 263 -7.21 -14.55 4.88
CA LEU A 263 -8.17 -13.88 4.01
C LEU A 263 -9.60 -14.21 4.45
N ALA A 264 -10.49 -13.24 4.35
CA ALA A 264 -11.93 -13.43 4.51
C ALA A 264 -12.67 -12.68 3.41
N ARG A 265 -13.77 -13.24 2.91
CA ARG A 265 -14.59 -12.58 1.88
C ARG A 265 -16.01 -12.32 2.36
N TYR A 266 -16.51 -11.14 2.04
CA TYR A 266 -17.85 -10.68 2.35
C TYR A 266 -18.59 -10.29 1.07
N LEU A 267 -19.90 -10.47 1.09
CA LEU A 267 -20.82 -9.96 0.09
C LEU A 267 -20.90 -8.42 0.16
N PRO A 268 -21.39 -7.75 -0.90
CA PRO A 268 -21.51 -6.29 -0.91
C PRO A 268 -22.35 -5.72 0.25
N ASP A 269 -23.24 -6.52 0.85
CA ASP A 269 -24.08 -6.14 2.00
C ASP A 269 -23.43 -6.40 3.37
N GLY A 270 -22.21 -6.95 3.41
CA GLY A 270 -21.45 -7.21 4.63
C GLY A 270 -21.69 -8.58 5.25
N ARG A 271 -22.55 -9.42 4.67
CA ARG A 271 -22.65 -10.84 5.08
C ARG A 271 -21.41 -11.60 4.63
N LEU A 272 -20.99 -12.59 5.41
CA LEU A 272 -19.86 -13.46 5.05
C LEU A 272 -20.20 -14.27 3.79
N ASP A 273 -19.26 -14.37 2.85
CA ASP A 273 -19.38 -15.23 1.68
C ASP A 273 -18.89 -16.64 2.03
N GLU A 274 -19.79 -17.48 2.56
CA GLU A 274 -19.47 -18.85 3.01
C GLU A 274 -18.97 -19.76 1.88
N CYS A 275 -19.15 -19.39 0.61
CA CYS A 275 -18.60 -20.14 -0.53
C CYS A 275 -17.11 -19.86 -0.80
N PHE A 276 -16.53 -18.86 -0.13
CA PHE A 276 -15.11 -18.56 -0.23
C PHE A 276 -14.29 -19.49 0.66
N ALA A 277 -13.31 -20.16 0.08
CA ALA A 277 -12.39 -21.09 0.75
C ALA A 277 -13.14 -22.11 1.64
N VAL A 278 -12.99 -22.03 2.97
CA VAL A 278 -13.72 -22.83 3.95
C VAL A 278 -14.49 -21.89 4.86
N ASP A 279 -15.82 -21.95 4.79
CA ASP A 279 -16.75 -21.13 5.59
C ASP A 279 -16.44 -19.63 5.53
N GLY A 280 -16.02 -19.13 4.36
CA GLY A 280 -15.70 -17.72 4.13
C GLY A 280 -14.29 -17.29 4.50
N PHE A 281 -13.43 -18.21 4.99
CA PHE A 281 -12.08 -17.92 5.46
C PHE A 281 -11.02 -18.80 4.80
N MET A 282 -9.85 -18.20 4.58
CA MET A 282 -8.61 -18.89 4.22
C MET A 282 -7.54 -18.51 5.24
N ALA A 283 -7.11 -19.48 6.05
CA ALA A 283 -5.98 -19.38 6.96
C ALA A 283 -4.82 -20.25 6.45
N PHE A 284 -3.58 -19.74 6.49
CA PHE A 284 -2.44 -20.49 5.96
C PHE A 284 -1.09 -20.10 6.59
N LYS A 285 -0.13 -21.02 6.47
CA LYS A 285 1.31 -20.83 6.76
C LYS A 285 2.13 -21.04 5.49
N ALA A 286 3.36 -20.54 5.47
CA ALA A 286 4.31 -20.81 4.39
C ALA A 286 5.51 -21.59 4.95
N GLU A 287 5.81 -22.77 4.41
CA GLU A 287 6.90 -23.63 4.93
C GLU A 287 6.81 -23.90 6.45
N ASN A 288 5.59 -24.05 7.00
CA ASN A 288 5.29 -24.11 8.44
C ASN A 288 5.70 -22.89 9.28
N LYS A 289 6.03 -21.77 8.64
CA LYS A 289 6.35 -20.50 9.29
C LYS A 289 5.15 -19.59 9.33
N SER A 290 5.13 -18.72 10.34
CA SER A 290 4.13 -17.68 10.48
C SER A 290 4.20 -16.71 9.31
N VAL A 291 3.05 -16.21 8.87
CA VAL A 291 2.97 -15.28 7.74
C VAL A 291 1.95 -14.18 8.01
N GLN A 292 2.10 -13.08 7.30
CA GLN A 292 1.19 -11.95 7.31
C GLN A 292 0.96 -11.49 5.87
N VAL A 293 -0.30 -11.25 5.52
CA VAL A 293 -0.67 -10.65 4.24
C VAL A 293 -0.73 -9.13 4.41
N SER A 294 0.06 -8.40 3.62
CA SER A 294 0.07 -6.94 3.59
C SER A 294 -0.82 -6.40 2.48
N ARG A 295 -0.93 -7.12 1.36
CA ARG A 295 -1.74 -6.70 0.20
C ARG A 295 -2.37 -7.89 -0.52
N VAL A 296 -3.60 -7.74 -0.98
CA VAL A 296 -4.25 -8.66 -1.91
C VAL A 296 -4.64 -7.92 -3.19
N LEU A 297 -4.35 -8.52 -4.33
CA LEU A 297 -4.69 -8.02 -5.65
C LEU A 297 -5.66 -8.96 -6.36
N GLU A 298 -6.62 -8.38 -7.10
CA GLU A 298 -7.48 -9.12 -8.00
C GLU A 298 -6.82 -9.31 -9.38
N ALA A 299 -6.67 -10.56 -9.78
CA ALA A 299 -6.23 -11.00 -11.09
C ALA A 299 -7.35 -11.80 -11.80
N PRO A 300 -7.31 -12.00 -13.13
CA PRO A 300 -8.31 -12.82 -13.80
C PRO A 300 -8.36 -14.21 -13.18
N GLU A 301 -9.53 -14.56 -12.63
CA GLU A 301 -9.81 -15.82 -11.94
C GLU A 301 -8.97 -16.12 -10.69
N ALA A 302 -8.20 -15.14 -10.19
CA ALA A 302 -7.25 -15.35 -9.10
C ALA A 302 -7.18 -14.17 -8.12
N LEU A 303 -6.71 -14.46 -6.92
CA LEU A 303 -6.27 -13.49 -5.93
C LEU A 303 -4.77 -13.69 -5.70
N GLN A 304 -4.00 -12.60 -5.80
CA GLN A 304 -2.57 -12.63 -5.50
C GLN A 304 -2.30 -11.92 -4.18
N CYS A 305 -1.71 -12.64 -3.23
CA CYS A 305 -1.34 -12.12 -1.92
C CYS A 305 0.15 -11.77 -1.90
N PHE A 306 0.47 -10.67 -1.23
CA PHE A 306 1.82 -10.20 -0.94
C PHE A 306 1.93 -9.88 0.55
N GLY A 307 3.10 -10.13 1.15
CA GLY A 307 3.35 -9.75 2.54
C GLY A 307 4.69 -10.25 3.05
N SER A 308 4.70 -10.84 4.24
CA SER A 308 5.91 -11.38 4.87
C SER A 308 5.71 -12.71 5.59
N GLY A 309 6.74 -13.53 5.58
CA GLY A 309 6.93 -14.62 6.55
C GLY A 309 7.68 -14.14 7.79
N ARG A 310 7.67 -14.94 8.85
CA ARG A 310 8.48 -14.75 10.06
C ARG A 310 9.52 -15.87 10.19
N ASP A 311 10.62 -15.56 10.87
CA ASP A 311 11.65 -16.52 11.30
C ASP A 311 12.26 -17.41 10.18
N PRO A 312 13.09 -16.84 9.27
CA PRO A 312 13.46 -15.43 9.15
C PRO A 312 12.43 -14.64 8.34
N ILE A 313 12.46 -13.31 8.43
CA ILE A 313 11.52 -12.46 7.70
C ILE A 313 11.85 -12.47 6.21
N ARG A 314 10.92 -12.99 5.41
CA ARG A 314 11.04 -13.15 3.95
C ARG A 314 9.80 -12.58 3.27
N CYS A 315 9.96 -12.16 2.02
CA CYS A 315 8.87 -11.65 1.22
C CYS A 315 7.91 -12.77 0.83
N LEU A 316 6.64 -12.65 1.20
CA LEU A 316 5.60 -13.64 0.91
C LEU A 316 4.91 -13.34 -0.42
N THR A 317 4.70 -14.37 -1.24
CA THR A 317 3.68 -14.36 -2.31
C THR A 317 2.81 -15.60 -2.24
N PHE A 318 1.52 -15.46 -2.53
CA PHE A 318 0.61 -16.61 -2.59
C PHE A 318 -0.52 -16.40 -3.59
N SER A 319 -0.70 -17.36 -4.50
CA SER A 319 -1.75 -17.33 -5.52
C SER A 319 -2.90 -18.24 -5.12
N LEU A 320 -4.11 -17.66 -5.11
CA LEU A 320 -5.36 -18.35 -4.87
C LEU A 320 -6.24 -18.20 -6.10
N HIS A 321 -7.14 -19.15 -6.34
CA HIS A 321 -8.29 -18.91 -7.21
C HIS A 321 -9.17 -17.81 -6.62
N SER A 322 -10.00 -17.18 -7.46
CA SER A 322 -10.98 -16.19 -7.01
C SER A 322 -11.92 -16.73 -5.93
N ASN A 323 -12.17 -18.04 -5.86
CA ASN A 323 -12.96 -18.66 -4.80
C ASN A 323 -12.18 -18.88 -3.48
N GLY A 324 -10.93 -18.43 -3.38
CA GLY A 324 -10.11 -18.50 -2.18
C GLY A 324 -9.35 -19.80 -2.00
N ARG A 325 -9.49 -20.79 -2.88
CA ARG A 325 -8.72 -22.05 -2.79
C ARG A 325 -7.33 -21.91 -3.41
N PRO A 326 -6.30 -22.63 -2.91
CA PRO A 326 -4.96 -22.58 -3.49
C PRO A 326 -4.96 -23.00 -4.96
N ASP A 327 -4.24 -22.24 -5.79
CA ASP A 327 -4.15 -22.52 -7.22
C ASP A 327 -2.97 -23.45 -7.50
N ILE A 328 -3.25 -24.74 -7.73
CA ILE A 328 -2.22 -25.76 -7.97
C ILE A 328 -1.40 -25.52 -9.25
N HIS A 329 -1.93 -24.76 -10.21
CA HIS A 329 -1.21 -24.43 -11.45
C HIS A 329 -0.21 -23.29 -11.25
N ARG A 330 -0.30 -22.56 -10.14
CA ARG A 330 0.59 -21.47 -9.76
C ARG A 330 1.44 -21.88 -8.56
N GLN A 331 2.72 -22.17 -8.81
CA GLN A 331 3.68 -22.57 -7.77
C GLN A 331 3.21 -23.79 -6.94
N GLY A 332 2.50 -24.72 -7.57
CA GLY A 332 1.99 -25.92 -6.90
C GLY A 332 0.92 -25.66 -5.83
N GLY A 333 0.30 -24.47 -5.83
CA GLY A 333 -0.67 -24.07 -4.81
C GLY A 333 -0.04 -23.79 -3.45
N GLN A 334 1.27 -23.54 -3.41
CA GLN A 334 2.00 -23.28 -2.18
C GLN A 334 2.41 -21.80 -2.08
N PRO A 335 2.25 -21.18 -0.89
CA PRO A 335 2.84 -19.87 -0.62
C PRO A 335 4.38 -19.91 -0.80
N GLN A 336 4.95 -18.87 -1.40
CA GLN A 336 6.37 -18.74 -1.67
C GLN A 336 7.01 -17.68 -0.78
N LEU A 337 8.21 -17.97 -0.27
CA LEU A 337 9.02 -17.06 0.52
C LEU A 337 10.29 -16.67 -0.25
N LEU A 338 10.34 -15.44 -0.74
CA LEU A 338 11.50 -14.87 -1.41
C LEU A 338 12.44 -14.21 -0.40
N GLN A 339 13.73 -14.53 -0.52
CA GLN A 339 14.80 -13.87 0.22
C GLN A 339 15.53 -12.88 -0.69
N ILE A 340 15.68 -11.63 -0.23
CA ILE A 340 16.42 -10.58 -0.94
C ILE A 340 17.65 -10.19 -0.12
N GLY A 341 18.82 -10.63 -0.59
CA GLY A 341 20.09 -10.42 0.11
C GLY A 341 20.21 -11.21 1.43
N HIS A 342 20.97 -10.64 2.38
CA HIS A 342 21.29 -11.27 3.66
C HIS A 342 20.43 -10.80 4.84
N SER A 343 19.68 -9.71 4.65
CA SER A 343 18.79 -9.12 5.66
C SER A 343 17.40 -9.76 5.58
N GLY A 344 16.59 -9.56 6.62
CA GLY A 344 15.16 -9.82 6.50
C GLY A 344 14.55 -8.95 5.40
N CYS A 345 13.44 -9.35 4.81
CA CYS A 345 12.76 -8.57 3.77
C CYS A 345 11.26 -8.80 3.81
N GLN A 346 10.48 -7.78 3.48
CA GLN A 346 9.02 -7.86 3.48
C GLN A 346 8.42 -7.03 2.35
N TRP A 347 7.28 -7.49 1.82
CA TRP A 347 6.41 -6.66 1.00
C TRP A 347 5.43 -5.88 1.87
N SER A 348 5.40 -4.57 1.68
CA SER A 348 4.44 -3.67 2.33
C SER A 348 3.23 -3.42 1.43
N THR A 349 3.43 -3.44 0.12
CA THR A 349 2.40 -3.10 -0.86
C THR A 349 2.65 -3.83 -2.19
N ALA A 350 1.60 -3.89 -3.00
CA ALA A 350 1.66 -4.36 -4.37
C ALA A 350 0.58 -3.68 -5.22
N GLN A 351 0.80 -3.62 -6.53
CA GLN A 351 -0.14 -3.11 -7.51
C GLN A 351 -0.08 -3.92 -8.80
N ARG A 352 -1.23 -4.12 -9.44
CA ARG A 352 -1.34 -4.77 -10.75
C ARG A 352 -1.18 -3.74 -11.88
N LEU A 353 -0.38 -4.08 -12.88
CA LEU A 353 -0.17 -3.30 -14.10
C LEU A 353 -1.25 -3.58 -15.15
N PRO A 354 -1.49 -2.67 -16.12
CA PRO A 354 -2.48 -2.85 -17.18
C PRO A 354 -2.31 -4.12 -18.02
N ASP A 355 -1.07 -4.56 -18.23
CA ASP A 355 -0.73 -5.79 -18.97
C ASP A 355 -0.91 -7.09 -18.15
N GLY A 356 -1.32 -6.96 -16.88
CA GLY A 356 -1.54 -8.08 -15.98
C GLY A 356 -0.32 -8.49 -15.15
N ARG A 357 0.88 -7.93 -15.40
CA ARG A 357 2.02 -8.05 -14.47
C ARG A 357 1.70 -7.35 -13.15
N MET A 358 2.52 -7.59 -12.14
CA MET A 358 2.34 -7.01 -10.81
C MET A 358 3.67 -6.47 -10.30
N ILE A 359 3.62 -5.36 -9.58
CA ILE A 359 4.77 -4.78 -8.88
C ILE A 359 4.52 -4.89 -7.39
N ALA A 360 5.52 -5.33 -6.63
CA ALA A 360 5.53 -5.30 -5.18
C ALA A 360 6.66 -4.40 -4.68
N ALA A 361 6.42 -3.70 -3.56
CA ALA A 361 7.43 -2.87 -2.93
C ALA A 361 7.40 -3.04 -1.41
N GLY A 362 8.55 -2.83 -0.79
CA GLY A 362 8.72 -2.92 0.65
C GLY A 362 10.16 -2.60 1.05
N ALA A 363 10.65 -3.26 2.09
CA ALA A 363 11.96 -2.95 2.67
C ALA A 363 12.74 -4.19 3.07
N THR A 364 14.06 -4.08 3.07
CA THR A 364 14.91 -4.97 3.87
C THR A 364 14.89 -4.54 5.34
N ILE A 365 14.91 -5.47 6.29
CA ILE A 365 14.78 -5.21 7.73
C ILE A 365 15.78 -6.05 8.56
N GLY A 366 15.96 -5.67 9.83
CA GLY A 366 16.76 -6.42 10.80
C GLY A 366 18.28 -6.23 10.70
N GLY A 367 18.75 -5.25 9.90
CA GLY A 367 20.14 -4.80 9.87
C GLY A 367 20.31 -3.41 10.50
N VAL A 368 21.54 -2.86 10.41
CA VAL A 368 21.83 -1.45 10.76
C VAL A 368 21.21 -0.48 9.73
N GLU A 369 20.80 -0.99 8.56
CA GLU A 369 20.25 -0.25 7.43
C GLU A 369 19.02 -0.99 6.88
N ALA A 370 18.04 -0.24 6.36
CA ALA A 370 16.91 -0.74 5.60
C ALA A 370 16.89 -0.08 4.23
N ASP A 371 16.77 -0.86 3.16
CA ASP A 371 16.76 -0.37 1.78
C ASP A 371 15.40 -0.64 1.14
N PHE A 372 14.97 0.23 0.22
CA PHE A 372 13.80 -0.01 -0.61
C PHE A 372 14.04 -1.26 -1.47
N ILE A 373 13.03 -2.12 -1.55
CA ILE A 373 13.00 -3.24 -2.48
C ILE A 373 11.78 -3.15 -3.37
N VAL A 374 11.95 -3.45 -4.65
CA VAL A 374 10.89 -3.48 -5.66
C VAL A 374 11.04 -4.76 -6.45
N ALA A 375 9.95 -5.50 -6.68
CA ALA A 375 9.96 -6.71 -7.50
C ALA A 375 8.83 -6.68 -8.51
N ARG A 376 9.07 -7.30 -9.67
CA ARG A 376 8.05 -7.50 -10.70
C ARG A 376 7.70 -8.98 -10.79
N TYR A 377 6.41 -9.25 -10.92
CA TYR A 377 5.84 -10.57 -11.06
C TYR A 377 5.01 -10.62 -12.35
N LEU A 378 5.04 -11.77 -13.01
CA LEU A 378 4.17 -12.10 -14.13
C LEU A 378 2.72 -12.25 -13.64
N SER A 379 1.76 -12.24 -14.57
CA SER A 379 0.34 -12.41 -14.28
C SER A 379 -0.02 -13.78 -13.67
N ASP A 380 0.89 -14.75 -13.76
CA ASP A 380 0.77 -16.06 -13.12
C ASP A 380 1.34 -16.09 -11.69
N GLY A 381 1.90 -14.99 -11.20
CA GLY A 381 2.49 -14.87 -9.86
C GLY A 381 3.94 -15.33 -9.77
N ARG A 382 4.59 -15.75 -10.86
CA ARG A 382 6.04 -16.00 -10.89
C ARG A 382 6.80 -14.68 -10.91
N LEU A 383 7.97 -14.67 -10.28
CA LEU A 383 8.90 -13.54 -10.34
C LEU A 383 9.37 -13.34 -11.79
N ASP A 384 9.35 -12.10 -12.28
CA ASP A 384 9.66 -11.78 -13.67
C ASP A 384 11.18 -11.64 -13.89
N PRO A 385 11.85 -12.60 -14.57
CA PRO A 385 13.29 -12.54 -14.79
C PRO A 385 13.71 -11.40 -15.72
N ALA A 386 12.78 -10.75 -16.44
CA ALA A 386 13.09 -9.61 -17.28
C ALA A 386 13.22 -8.29 -16.50
N PHE A 387 13.11 -8.31 -15.16
CA PHE A 387 13.23 -7.13 -14.29
C PHE A 387 14.50 -7.17 -13.42
N GLY A 388 15.10 -6.01 -13.14
CA GLY A 388 16.20 -5.91 -12.16
C GLY A 388 17.42 -6.76 -12.49
N ASP A 389 17.96 -6.59 -13.70
CA ASP A 389 19.16 -7.27 -14.19
C ASP A 389 19.10 -8.82 -14.11
N GLY A 390 17.91 -9.40 -14.29
CA GLY A 390 17.72 -10.85 -14.27
C GLY A 390 17.25 -11.42 -12.92
N HIS A 391 17.26 -10.60 -11.86
CA HIS A 391 16.88 -11.04 -10.52
C HIS A 391 15.36 -11.03 -10.29
N GLY A 392 14.62 -10.26 -11.08
CA GLY A 392 13.20 -9.99 -10.91
C GLY A 392 12.87 -9.02 -9.76
N TRP A 393 13.89 -8.51 -9.10
CA TRP A 393 13.78 -7.51 -8.05
C TRP A 393 14.99 -6.57 -8.06
N LEU A 394 14.83 -5.44 -7.39
CA LEU A 394 15.82 -4.39 -7.19
C LEU A 394 15.92 -4.08 -5.71
N ARG A 395 17.09 -3.60 -5.31
CA ARG A 395 17.33 -3.00 -4.00
C ARG A 395 17.93 -1.61 -4.20
N THR A 396 17.32 -0.61 -3.59
CA THR A 396 17.76 0.79 -3.72
C THR A 396 18.01 1.36 -2.34
N ARG A 397 19.22 1.88 -2.17
CA ARG A 397 19.63 2.62 -1.00
C ARG A 397 19.44 4.11 -1.25
N LEU A 398 18.60 4.78 -0.46
CA LEU A 398 18.40 6.22 -0.60
C LEU A 398 19.40 7.01 0.24
N GLY A 399 19.93 6.41 1.31
CA GLY A 399 20.97 6.99 2.15
C GLY A 399 21.57 6.01 3.16
N ARG A 400 22.27 6.51 4.17
CA ARG A 400 22.74 5.71 5.33
C ARG A 400 21.62 5.68 6.38
N SER A 401 20.51 5.04 6.05
CA SER A 401 19.21 5.30 6.67
C SER A 401 18.38 4.01 6.82
N LEU A 402 17.33 4.08 7.66
CA LEU A 402 16.23 3.13 7.61
C LEU A 402 15.20 3.61 6.57
N ASP A 403 15.28 3.07 5.35
CA ASP A 403 14.36 3.38 4.27
C ASP A 403 13.25 2.30 4.22
N SER A 404 11.98 2.72 4.25
CA SER A 404 10.84 1.82 4.11
C SER A 404 9.86 2.31 3.04
N ALA A 405 9.52 1.43 2.10
CA ALA A 405 8.43 1.66 1.15
C ALA A 405 7.09 1.22 1.76
N SER A 406 6.10 2.10 1.66
CA SER A 406 4.75 1.91 2.20
C SER A 406 3.68 1.81 1.10
N SER A 407 3.94 2.39 -0.08
CA SER A 407 2.92 2.55 -1.12
C SER A 407 3.49 2.57 -2.55
N LEU A 408 2.61 2.31 -3.51
CA LEU A 408 2.90 2.20 -4.93
C LEU A 408 1.83 2.92 -5.73
N ALA A 409 2.25 3.60 -6.79
CA ALA A 409 1.39 4.09 -7.85
C ALA A 409 2.09 3.94 -9.21
N VAL A 410 1.34 3.81 -10.29
CA VAL A 410 1.89 3.65 -11.65
C VAL A 410 1.38 4.79 -12.52
N GLN A 411 2.31 5.55 -13.08
CA GLN A 411 2.02 6.66 -13.99
C GLN A 411 1.61 6.15 -15.38
N ALA A 412 0.94 7.01 -16.15
CA ALA A 412 0.43 6.67 -17.48
C ALA A 412 1.53 6.28 -18.49
N ASP A 413 2.76 6.75 -18.28
CA ASP A 413 3.93 6.39 -19.09
C ASP A 413 4.63 5.10 -18.62
N GLY A 414 4.04 4.38 -17.66
CA GLY A 414 4.58 3.15 -17.09
C GLY A 414 5.59 3.37 -15.97
N GLY A 415 5.88 4.61 -15.57
CA GLY A 415 6.74 4.89 -14.42
C GLY A 415 6.14 4.33 -13.12
N ILE A 416 6.95 3.64 -12.33
CA ILE A 416 6.57 3.08 -11.03
C ILE A 416 6.99 4.07 -9.96
N LEU A 417 6.03 4.65 -9.25
CA LEU A 417 6.25 5.50 -8.08
C LEU A 417 6.14 4.64 -6.82
N VAL A 418 7.14 4.77 -5.94
CA VAL A 418 7.19 4.12 -4.64
C VAL A 418 7.21 5.20 -3.57
N GLY A 419 6.17 5.26 -2.76
CA GLY A 419 6.09 6.15 -1.60
C GLY A 419 6.61 5.48 -0.34
N GLY A 420 7.20 6.26 0.55
CA GLY A 420 7.72 5.75 1.82
C GLY A 420 8.40 6.82 2.65
N PHE A 421 9.32 6.40 3.51
CA PHE A 421 10.12 7.31 4.31
C PHE A 421 11.58 6.90 4.37
N SER A 422 12.42 7.89 4.66
CA SER A 422 13.85 7.75 4.92
C SER A 422 14.18 8.39 6.27
N LEU A 423 15.03 7.75 7.06
CA LEU A 423 15.50 8.22 8.37
C LEU A 423 16.95 8.71 8.28
N ASP A 424 17.13 10.02 8.06
CA ASP A 424 18.43 10.69 8.16
C ASP A 424 18.34 11.81 9.21
N GLY A 425 18.63 11.45 10.46
CA GLY A 425 18.40 12.27 11.66
C GLY A 425 16.92 12.37 12.05
N ASN A 426 16.04 12.72 11.11
CA ASN A 426 14.58 12.72 11.27
C ASN A 426 13.91 11.98 10.10
N TYR A 427 12.72 11.43 10.32
CA TYR A 427 11.97 10.80 9.23
C TYR A 427 11.51 11.83 8.21
N ARG A 428 11.74 11.53 6.93
CA ARG A 428 11.28 12.34 5.79
C ARG A 428 10.45 11.48 4.86
N ALA A 429 9.26 11.97 4.50
CA ALA A 429 8.42 11.38 3.48
C ALA A 429 9.09 11.53 2.12
N VAL A 430 9.25 10.43 1.39
CA VAL A 430 9.90 10.38 0.09
C VAL A 430 9.05 9.63 -0.92
N VAL A 431 9.20 10.03 -2.18
CA VAL A 431 8.67 9.34 -3.35
C VAL A 431 9.85 9.05 -4.27
N VAL A 432 9.93 7.81 -4.75
CA VAL A 432 10.99 7.32 -5.60
C VAL A 432 10.37 6.84 -6.91
N ARG A 433 11.02 7.12 -8.05
CA ARG A 433 10.54 6.69 -9.36
C ARG A 433 11.46 5.66 -10.00
N TYR A 434 10.87 4.58 -10.50
CA TYR A 434 11.54 3.51 -11.25
C TYR A 434 10.94 3.40 -12.65
N LEU A 435 11.75 2.93 -13.59
CA LEU A 435 11.34 2.66 -14.97
C LEU A 435 10.87 1.20 -15.11
N ASP A 436 9.73 0.95 -15.78
CA ASP A 436 9.21 -0.42 -16.00
C ASP A 436 9.72 -1.08 -17.31
N HIS A 437 10.29 -0.34 -18.25
CA HIS A 437 10.53 -0.84 -19.61
C HIS A 437 11.58 -1.95 -19.73
#